data_AF-A0A7S2IU98-F1
#
_entry.id   AF-A0A7S2IU98-F1
#
_cell.length_a   1.000
_cell.length_b   1.000
_cell.length_c   1.000
_cell.angle_alpha   90.00
_cell.angle_beta   90.00
_cell.angle_gamma   90.00
#
_symmetry.space_group_name_H-M   'P 1'
#
loop_
_entity.id
_entity.type
_entity.pdbx_description
1 polymer ?
#
loop_
_entity_poly.entity_id
_entity_poly.type
_entity_poly.pdbx_seq_one_letter_code
_entity_poly.pdbx_strand_id
1 'polypeptide(L)'
;QGNRRTDLGAVARRLEELMRELFRHHDLNSNGLLEETELVSLNECIARLHHGEDFDTSQVRQTYKDLFRSRLSPDGGVVPFGTFQVYCKQVMEDLDPDPEAQELILEQFVAEAAAACALLPQLRTSRDREASEASEADPFIELGGQSIWTAVRPGDNCL
;
A
#
# COMPACT_ATOMS: atom_id res chain seq x y z
N GLN A 1 11.54 37.58 -7.29
CA GLN A 1 12.04 36.30 -7.81
C GLN A 1 13.09 35.77 -6.83
N GLY A 2 12.79 34.70 -6.09
CA GLY A 2 13.74 34.12 -5.13
C GLY A 2 13.03 33.37 -4.01
N ASN A 3 12.66 32.10 -4.24
CA ASN A 3 12.31 31.14 -3.17
C ASN A 3 12.34 29.67 -3.63
N ARG A 4 12.43 29.37 -4.94
CA ARG A 4 12.30 28.01 -5.47
C ARG A 4 13.38 26.97 -5.07
N ARG A 5 14.48 27.37 -4.44
CA ARG A 5 15.55 26.42 -4.03
C ARG A 5 15.43 25.93 -2.59
N THR A 6 14.72 26.66 -1.73
CA THR A 6 14.50 26.26 -0.33
C THR A 6 13.34 25.28 -0.18
N ASP A 7 12.39 25.28 -1.12
CA ASP A 7 11.23 24.37 -1.14
C ASP A 7 11.60 22.94 -1.49
N LEU A 8 12.35 22.72 -2.59
CA LEU A 8 12.68 21.37 -3.07
C LEU A 8 13.43 20.51 -2.05
N GLY A 9 14.31 21.12 -1.25
CA GLY A 9 15.03 20.43 -0.18
C GLY A 9 14.15 20.09 1.03
N ALA A 10 13.09 20.87 1.28
CA ALA A 10 12.12 20.59 2.33
C ALA A 10 11.13 19.50 1.90
N VAL A 11 10.61 19.58 0.67
CA VAL A 11 9.71 18.57 0.09
C VAL A 11 10.39 17.21 -0.02
N ALA A 12 11.65 17.17 -0.48
CA ALA A 12 12.41 15.91 -0.54
C ALA A 12 12.60 15.27 0.84
N ARG A 13 12.83 16.06 1.89
CA ARG A 13 12.92 15.55 3.26
C ARG A 13 11.57 15.03 3.76
N ARG A 14 10.49 15.74 3.44
CA ARG A 14 9.13 15.37 3.80
C ARG A 14 8.71 14.05 3.13
N LEU A 15 9.00 13.90 1.83
CA LEU A 15 8.82 12.64 1.11
C LEU A 15 9.60 11.49 1.77
N GLU A 16 10.86 11.70 2.15
CA GLU A 16 11.63 10.66 2.83
C GLU A 16 11.08 10.30 4.22
N GLU A 17 10.57 11.27 4.97
CA GLU A 17 9.89 11.05 6.25
C GLU A 17 8.61 10.22 6.06
N LEU A 18 7.78 10.58 5.08
CA LEU A 18 6.57 9.86 4.73
C LEU A 18 6.86 8.44 4.21
N MET A 19 7.92 8.23 3.43
CA MET A 19 8.32 6.88 2.98
C MET A 19 8.73 6.00 4.17
N ARG A 20 9.39 6.58 5.18
CA ARG A 20 9.72 5.86 6.42
C ARG A 20 8.49 5.58 7.26
N GLU A 21 7.52 6.49 7.30
CA GLU A 21 6.24 6.24 7.97
C GLU A 21 5.47 5.12 7.28
N LEU A 22 5.38 5.17 5.96
CA LEU A 22 4.74 4.12 5.17
C LEU A 22 5.39 2.76 5.40
N PHE A 23 6.72 2.71 5.38
CA PHE A 23 7.46 1.48 5.67
C PHE A 23 7.17 0.96 7.09
N ARG A 24 7.13 1.84 8.10
CA ARG A 24 6.80 1.45 9.49
C ARG A 24 5.39 0.89 9.63
N HIS A 25 4.44 1.36 8.84
CA HIS A 25 3.09 0.78 8.82
C HIS A 25 3.03 -0.55 8.07
N HIS A 26 3.92 -0.78 7.11
CA HIS A 26 4.03 -2.06 6.43
C HIS A 26 4.81 -3.11 7.25
N ASP A 27 5.78 -2.68 8.04
CA ASP A 27 6.59 -3.51 8.96
C ASP A 27 5.76 -3.89 10.21
N LEU A 28 4.81 -4.81 10.01
CA LEU A 28 3.85 -5.24 11.03
C LEU A 28 4.53 -5.91 12.23
N ASN A 29 5.70 -6.52 12.04
CA ASN A 29 6.48 -7.16 13.11
C ASN A 29 7.60 -6.27 13.68
N SER A 30 7.79 -5.06 13.14
CA SER A 30 8.80 -4.08 13.55
C SER A 30 10.24 -4.63 13.51
N ASN A 31 10.54 -5.52 12.57
CA ASN A 31 11.87 -6.12 12.40
C ASN A 31 12.79 -5.27 11.49
N GLY A 32 12.27 -4.18 10.90
CA GLY A 32 12.97 -3.30 9.98
C GLY A 32 13.09 -3.84 8.55
N LEU A 33 12.35 -4.89 8.21
CA LEU A 33 12.39 -5.63 6.95
C LEU A 33 10.96 -5.90 6.48
N LEU A 34 10.65 -5.54 5.25
CA LEU A 34 9.34 -5.81 4.66
C LEU A 34 9.27 -7.23 4.12
N GLU A 35 8.35 -8.04 4.66
CA GLU A 35 8.08 -9.38 4.17
C GLU A 35 6.94 -9.40 3.14
N GLU A 36 6.95 -10.39 2.24
CA GLU A 36 5.87 -10.60 1.24
C GLU A 36 4.50 -10.71 1.93
N THR A 37 4.45 -11.44 3.05
CA THR A 37 3.26 -11.67 3.86
C THR A 37 2.72 -10.39 4.48
N GLU A 38 3.59 -9.46 4.87
CA GLU A 38 3.20 -8.20 5.49
C GLU A 38 2.60 -7.24 4.48
N LEU A 39 3.26 -7.06 3.33
CA LEU A 39 2.74 -6.26 2.22
C LEU A 39 1.37 -6.79 1.77
N VAL A 40 1.25 -8.10 1.59
CA VAL A 40 0.00 -8.75 1.22
C VAL A 40 -1.06 -8.52 2.30
N SER A 41 -0.77 -8.82 3.57
CA SER A 41 -1.76 -8.74 4.65
C SER A 41 -2.30 -7.32 4.85
N LEU A 42 -1.42 -6.31 4.72
CA LEU A 42 -1.84 -4.92 4.83
C LEU A 42 -2.74 -4.52 3.65
N ASN A 43 -2.38 -4.89 2.42
CA ASN A 43 -3.19 -4.60 1.24
C ASN A 43 -4.53 -5.35 1.22
N GLU A 44 -4.57 -6.58 1.69
CA GLU A 44 -5.83 -7.31 1.92
C GLU A 44 -6.73 -6.57 2.92
N CYS A 45 -6.14 -6.01 3.99
CA CYS A 45 -6.87 -5.22 4.97
C CYS A 45 -7.40 -3.91 4.36
N ILE A 46 -6.57 -3.18 3.62
CA ILE A 46 -6.99 -1.97 2.90
C ILE A 46 -8.15 -2.31 1.96
N ALA A 47 -8.05 -3.37 1.17
CA ALA A 47 -9.12 -3.80 0.28
C ALA A 47 -10.44 -4.09 1.02
N ARG A 48 -10.39 -4.77 2.16
CA ARG A 48 -11.58 -5.00 3.01
C ARG A 48 -12.15 -3.70 3.58
N LEU A 49 -11.31 -2.74 3.94
CA LEU A 49 -11.76 -1.43 4.42
C LEU A 49 -12.50 -0.64 3.34
N HIS A 50 -12.11 -0.80 2.09
CA HIS A 50 -12.73 -0.11 0.97
C HIS A 50 -13.96 -0.83 0.41
N HIS A 51 -13.94 -2.16 0.36
CA HIS A 51 -14.97 -2.95 -0.31
C HIS A 51 -15.93 -3.68 0.65
N GLY A 52 -15.63 -3.70 1.95
CA GLY A 52 -16.37 -4.43 2.97
C GLY A 52 -15.67 -5.72 3.42
N GLU A 53 -16.12 -6.26 4.55
CA GLU A 53 -15.50 -7.42 5.21
C GLU A 53 -15.57 -8.70 4.35
N ASP A 54 -16.59 -8.82 3.49
CA ASP A 54 -16.83 -9.93 2.57
C ASP A 54 -16.06 -9.86 1.25
N PHE A 55 -15.23 -8.82 1.07
CA PHE A 55 -14.47 -8.67 -0.18
C PHE A 55 -13.46 -9.81 -0.36
N ASP A 56 -13.47 -10.44 -1.53
CA ASP A 56 -12.52 -11.50 -1.86
C ASP A 56 -11.11 -10.91 -2.05
N THR A 57 -10.28 -11.11 -1.03
CA THR A 57 -8.89 -10.67 -1.06
C THR A 57 -7.98 -11.59 -1.85
N SER A 58 -8.46 -12.71 -2.40
CA SER A 58 -7.64 -13.66 -3.16
C SER A 58 -6.97 -13.03 -4.38
N GLN A 59 -7.69 -12.16 -5.10
CA GLN A 59 -7.13 -11.44 -6.24
C GLN A 59 -6.08 -10.41 -5.80
N VAL A 60 -6.36 -9.67 -4.74
CA VAL A 60 -5.42 -8.69 -4.15
C VAL A 60 -4.16 -9.41 -3.70
N ARG A 61 -4.31 -10.52 -2.98
CA ARG A 61 -3.21 -11.36 -2.53
C ARG A 61 -2.29 -11.79 -3.66
N GLN A 62 -2.84 -12.33 -4.74
CA GLN A 62 -2.04 -12.80 -5.86
C GLN A 62 -1.34 -11.62 -6.56
N THR A 63 -2.07 -10.53 -6.77
CA THR A 63 -1.56 -9.29 -7.39
C THR A 63 -0.37 -8.72 -6.62
N TYR A 64 -0.47 -8.58 -5.30
CA TYR A 64 0.60 -8.04 -4.47
C TYR A 64 1.77 -9.01 -4.27
N LYS A 65 1.53 -10.32 -4.30
CA LYS A 65 2.62 -11.32 -4.34
C LYS A 65 3.44 -11.21 -5.62
N ASP A 66 2.75 -11.09 -6.76
CA ASP A 66 3.42 -10.99 -8.05
C ASP A 66 4.15 -9.64 -8.19
N LEU A 67 3.58 -8.56 -7.65
CA LEU A 67 4.25 -7.26 -7.54
C LEU A 67 5.50 -7.35 -6.65
N PHE A 68 5.40 -7.98 -5.48
CA PHE A 68 6.55 -8.15 -4.58
C PHE A 68 7.69 -8.90 -5.27
N ARG A 69 7.38 -10.00 -5.96
CA ARG A 69 8.39 -10.80 -6.65
C ARG A 69 8.94 -10.13 -7.89
N SER A 70 8.12 -9.40 -8.64
CA SER A 70 8.57 -8.74 -9.87
C SER A 70 9.38 -7.48 -9.62
N ARG A 71 9.05 -6.69 -8.58
CA ARG A 71 9.60 -5.34 -8.38
C ARG A 71 10.49 -5.19 -7.14
N LEU A 72 10.22 -5.94 -6.06
CA LEU A 72 10.91 -5.76 -4.78
C LEU A 72 11.96 -6.85 -4.51
N SER A 73 11.58 -8.12 -4.70
CA SER A 73 12.42 -9.27 -4.33
C SER A 73 12.09 -10.49 -5.20
N PRO A 74 12.85 -10.72 -6.30
CA PRO A 74 12.65 -11.86 -7.20
C PRO A 74 12.68 -13.21 -6.48
N ASP A 75 13.50 -13.32 -5.44
CA ASP A 75 13.65 -14.52 -4.63
C ASP A 75 12.57 -14.66 -3.54
N GLY A 76 11.66 -13.68 -3.41
CA GLY A 76 10.65 -13.63 -2.34
C GLY A 76 11.23 -13.39 -0.95
N GLY A 77 12.51 -12.98 -0.88
CA GLY A 77 13.19 -12.66 0.37
C GLY A 77 12.73 -11.33 0.98
N VAL A 78 13.01 -11.16 2.27
CA VAL A 78 12.70 -9.94 3.02
C VAL A 78 13.41 -8.72 2.45
N VAL A 79 12.75 -7.56 2.49
CA VAL A 79 13.17 -6.36 1.78
C VAL A 79 13.57 -5.26 2.78
N PRO A 80 14.82 -4.80 2.81
CA PRO A 80 15.22 -3.71 3.69
C PRO A 80 14.63 -2.38 3.22
N PHE A 81 14.50 -1.42 4.15
CA PHE A 81 13.99 -0.07 3.85
C PHE A 81 14.64 0.57 2.62
N GLY A 82 15.95 0.40 2.41
CA GLY A 82 16.65 0.97 1.26
C GLY A 82 16.08 0.51 -0.09
N THR A 83 15.76 -0.77 -0.23
CA THR A 83 15.14 -1.32 -1.45
C THR A 83 13.71 -0.84 -1.60
N PHE A 84 12.94 -0.83 -0.51
CA PHE A 84 11.59 -0.27 -0.51
C PHE A 84 11.56 1.20 -0.89
N GLN A 85 12.50 2.01 -0.40
CA GLN A 85 12.61 3.43 -0.72
C GLN A 85 12.86 3.66 -2.21
N VAL A 86 13.75 2.87 -2.83
CA VAL A 86 14.00 2.96 -4.28
C VAL A 86 12.73 2.61 -5.05
N TYR A 87 12.04 1.54 -4.68
CA TYR A 87 10.77 1.16 -5.29
C TYR A 87 9.69 2.24 -5.12
N CYS A 88 9.49 2.76 -3.91
CA CYS A 88 8.53 3.83 -3.65
C CYS A 88 8.84 5.08 -4.47
N LYS A 89 10.11 5.48 -4.58
CA LYS A 89 10.51 6.61 -5.44
C LYS A 89 10.14 6.35 -6.90
N GLN A 90 10.37 5.15 -7.42
CA GLN A 90 9.97 4.79 -8.79
C GLN A 90 8.44 4.85 -8.97
N VAL A 91 7.67 4.30 -8.02
CA VAL A 91 6.20 4.36 -8.08
C VAL A 91 5.70 5.81 -8.03
N MET A 92 6.30 6.65 -7.18
CA MET A 92 5.93 8.07 -7.11
C MET A 92 6.23 8.79 -8.43
N GLU A 93 7.40 8.57 -9.03
CA GLU A 93 7.75 9.12 -10.35
C GLU A 93 6.83 8.63 -11.47
N ASP A 94 6.42 7.35 -11.42
CA ASP A 94 5.49 6.76 -12.39
C ASP A 94 4.07 7.31 -12.24
N LEU A 95 3.64 7.66 -11.01
CA LEU A 95 2.33 8.23 -10.72
C LEU A 95 2.25 9.72 -11.05
N ASP A 96 3.18 10.52 -10.52
CA ASP A 96 3.25 11.95 -10.78
C ASP A 96 4.70 12.46 -10.58
N PRO A 97 5.33 13.09 -11.58
CA PRO A 97 6.68 13.66 -11.42
C PRO A 97 6.71 14.94 -10.57
N ASP A 98 5.55 15.52 -10.20
CA ASP A 98 5.48 16.72 -9.38
C ASP A 98 5.70 16.40 -7.88
N PRO A 99 6.73 16.97 -7.23
CA PRO A 99 7.06 16.66 -5.84
C PRO A 99 5.96 17.01 -4.82
N GLU A 100 5.14 18.04 -5.09
CA GLU A 100 4.03 18.43 -4.20
C GLU A 100 2.89 17.42 -4.33
N ALA A 101 2.60 16.95 -5.55
CA ALA A 101 1.64 15.86 -5.77
C ALA A 101 2.11 14.55 -5.13
N GLN A 102 3.40 14.20 -5.27
CA GLN A 102 3.98 13.02 -4.61
C GLN A 102 3.81 13.08 -3.10
N GLU A 103 3.97 14.26 -2.48
CA GLU A 103 3.78 14.43 -1.04
C GLU A 103 2.35 14.09 -0.64
N LEU A 104 1.36 14.66 -1.33
CA LEU A 104 -0.06 14.42 -1.04
C LEU A 104 -0.45 12.95 -1.24
N ILE A 105 0.06 12.31 -2.30
CA ILE A 105 -0.17 10.89 -2.58
C ILE A 105 0.40 10.02 -1.46
N LEU A 106 1.62 10.33 -1.03
CA LEU A 106 2.32 9.55 -0.02
C LEU A 106 1.71 9.77 1.37
N GLU A 107 1.24 10.98 1.70
CA GLU A 107 0.45 11.24 2.90
C GLU A 107 -0.82 10.39 2.93
N GLN A 108 -1.53 10.30 1.80
CA GLN A 108 -2.72 9.45 1.68
C GLN A 108 -2.38 7.96 1.88
N PHE A 109 -1.27 7.48 1.30
CA PHE A 109 -0.79 6.11 1.53
C PHE A 109 -0.48 5.83 3.00
N VAL A 110 0.17 6.76 3.69
CA VAL A 110 0.45 6.64 5.13
C VAL A 110 -0.86 6.57 5.92
N ALA A 111 -1.84 7.42 5.59
CA ALA A 111 -3.14 7.44 6.26
C ALA A 111 -3.91 6.11 6.08
N GLU A 112 -3.93 5.56 4.87
CA GLU A 112 -4.57 4.26 4.59
C GLU A 112 -3.86 3.10 5.29
N ALA A 113 -2.53 3.07 5.23
CA ALA A 113 -1.74 2.06 5.91
C ALA A 113 -1.93 2.12 7.44
N ALA A 114 -2.00 3.33 8.02
CA ALA A 114 -2.26 3.53 9.43
C ALA A 114 -3.67 3.05 9.83
N ALA A 115 -4.70 3.35 9.02
CA ALA A 115 -6.05 2.88 9.24
C ALA A 115 -6.14 1.34 9.19
N ALA A 116 -5.51 0.73 8.19
CA ALA A 116 -5.42 -0.72 8.07
C ALA A 116 -4.69 -1.37 9.26
N CYS A 117 -3.58 -0.79 9.72
CA CYS A 117 -2.87 -1.25 10.92
C CYS A 117 -3.75 -1.22 12.17
N ALA A 118 -4.56 -0.17 12.36
CA ALA A 118 -5.44 -0.04 13.52
C ALA A 118 -6.59 -1.07 13.52
N LEU A 119 -7.02 -1.51 12.34
CA LEU A 119 -8.14 -2.44 12.15
C LEU A 119 -7.71 -3.90 12.00
N LEU A 120 -6.45 -4.16 11.63
CA LEU A 120 -5.87 -5.50 11.49
C LEU A 120 -6.09 -6.41 12.73
N PRO A 121 -5.88 -5.94 13.98
CA PRO A 121 -6.15 -6.74 15.17
C PRO A 121 -7.63 -7.14 15.31
N GLN A 122 -8.55 -6.26 14.89
CA GLN A 122 -10.00 -6.48 15.00
C GLN A 122 -10.49 -7.47 13.94
N LEU A 123 -10.03 -7.33 12.69
CA LEU A 123 -10.34 -8.27 11.60
C LEU A 123 -9.80 -9.68 11.86
N ARG A 124 -8.63 -9.79 12.51
CA ARG A 124 -8.10 -11.08 12.96
C ARG A 124 -9.03 -11.75 13.99
N THR A 125 -9.66 -10.97 14.87
CA THR A 125 -10.59 -11.49 15.88
C THR A 125 -12.01 -11.77 15.37
N SER A 126 -12.51 -11.04 14.36
CA SER A 126 -13.85 -11.30 13.76
C SER A 126 -13.89 -12.64 13.03
N ARG A 127 -12.78 -13.04 12.39
CA ARG A 127 -12.63 -14.30 11.66
C ARG A 127 -12.89 -15.56 12.52
N ASP A 128 -12.67 -15.48 13.84
CA ASP A 128 -12.93 -16.59 14.76
C ASP A 128 -14.41 -16.73 15.17
N ARG A 129 -15.27 -15.75 14.82
CA ARG A 129 -16.66 -15.68 15.33
C ARG A 129 -17.74 -16.00 14.29
N GLU A 130 -17.47 -15.85 12.99
CA GLU A 130 -18.50 -15.94 11.94
C GLU A 130 -18.43 -17.21 11.06
N ALA A 131 -17.93 -18.32 11.61
CA ALA A 131 -17.98 -19.62 10.94
C ALA A 131 -19.40 -20.26 10.88
N SER A 132 -20.49 -19.50 11.12
CA SER A 132 -21.84 -20.07 11.22
C SER A 132 -22.87 -19.57 10.21
N GLU A 133 -22.72 -18.40 9.58
CA GLU A 133 -23.78 -17.89 8.68
C GLU A 133 -23.19 -17.05 7.54
N ALA A 134 -23.09 -17.63 6.35
CA ALA A 134 -22.98 -16.85 5.12
C ALA A 134 -23.74 -17.56 4.00
N SER A 135 -24.87 -16.94 3.63
CA SER A 135 -25.80 -17.32 2.58
C SER A 135 -25.55 -16.43 1.35
N GLU A 136 -25.34 -17.08 0.20
CA GLU A 136 -25.69 -16.68 -1.17
C GLU A 136 -25.31 -15.27 -1.72
N ALA A 137 -24.21 -15.27 -2.50
CA ALA A 137 -24.02 -14.79 -3.89
C ALA A 137 -24.27 -13.31 -4.34
N ASP A 138 -23.17 -12.68 -4.82
CA ASP A 138 -22.88 -11.98 -6.12
C ASP A 138 -23.91 -11.03 -6.82
N PRO A 139 -23.53 -10.12 -7.78
CA PRO A 139 -22.19 -9.74 -8.31
C PRO A 139 -21.95 -8.21 -8.56
N PHE A 140 -20.70 -7.86 -8.88
CA PHE A 140 -20.24 -6.73 -9.71
C PHE A 140 -20.83 -5.32 -9.47
N ILE A 141 -20.05 -4.43 -8.83
CA ILE A 141 -20.28 -2.97 -8.87
C ILE A 141 -18.95 -2.26 -9.17
N GLU A 142 -18.80 -1.81 -10.42
CA GLU A 142 -18.10 -0.57 -10.74
C GLU A 142 -18.78 0.57 -9.97
N LEU A 143 -18.02 1.38 -9.22
CA LEU A 143 -18.14 2.84 -9.06
C LEU A 143 -17.51 3.32 -7.74
N GLY A 144 -16.54 4.24 -7.84
CA GLY A 144 -16.57 5.45 -7.00
C GLY A 144 -15.54 5.63 -5.88
N GLY A 145 -14.58 4.72 -5.69
CA GLY A 145 -13.50 4.90 -4.73
C GLY A 145 -12.15 4.54 -5.36
N GLN A 146 -11.54 5.47 -6.08
CA GLN A 146 -10.17 5.29 -6.56
C GLN A 146 -9.23 5.34 -5.36
N SER A 147 -9.00 4.20 -4.72
CA SER A 147 -7.83 4.04 -3.87
C SER A 147 -6.61 4.13 -4.78
N ILE A 148 -5.59 4.86 -4.36
CA ILE A 148 -4.40 5.11 -5.19
C ILE A 148 -3.68 3.77 -5.47
N TRP A 149 -3.86 2.77 -4.59
CA TRP A 149 -3.41 1.39 -4.79
C TRP A 149 -4.12 0.66 -5.94
N THR A 150 -5.31 1.07 -6.35
CA THR A 150 -6.02 0.54 -7.53
C THR A 150 -5.49 1.13 -8.84
N ALA A 151 -4.79 2.27 -8.77
CA ALA A 151 -4.14 2.92 -9.91
C ALA A 151 -2.73 2.35 -10.17
N VAL A 152 -2.07 1.76 -9.18
CA VAL A 152 -0.82 1.01 -9.34
C VAL A 152 -1.15 -0.43 -9.74
N ARG A 153 -1.69 -0.64 -10.95
CA ARG A 153 -1.85 -2.01 -11.46
C ARG A 153 -0.48 -2.55 -11.86
N PRO A 154 -0.13 -3.80 -11.50
CA PRO A 154 1.05 -4.45 -12.05
C PRO A 154 0.79 -4.72 -13.54
N GLY A 155 1.15 -3.78 -14.39
CA GLY A 155 0.83 -3.81 -15.81
C GLY A 155 0.67 -2.46 -16.47
N ASP A 156 0.51 -1.37 -15.70
CA ASP A 156 0.47 0.00 -16.27
C ASP A 156 1.89 0.45 -16.61
N ASN A 157 2.41 -0.15 -17.68
CA ASN A 157 3.53 0.36 -18.43
C ASN A 157 2.99 1.52 -19.27
N CYS A 158 2.92 2.71 -18.69
CA CYS A 158 2.62 3.94 -19.42
C CYS A 158 3.64 4.10 -20.56
N LEU A 159 3.20 3.80 -21.78
CA LEU A 159 3.78 4.25 -23.04
C LEU A 159 2.93 5.39 -23.59
#